data_AF-A0A2R8C1Q8-F1
#
_entry.id   AF-A0A2R8C1Q8-F1
#
_cell.length_a   1.000
_cell.length_b   1.000
_cell.length_c   1.000
_cell.angle_alpha   90.00
_cell.angle_beta   90.00
_cell.angle_gamma   90.00
#
_symmetry.space_group_name_H-M   'P 1'
#
loop_
_entity.id
_entity.type
_entity.pdbx_description
1 polymer ?
#
loop_
_entity_poly.entity_id
_entity_poly.type
_entity_poly.pdbx_seq_one_letter_code
_entity_poly.pdbx_strand_id
1 'polypeptide(L)'
;MIKNGKYFSPPDGGDDDFKTLFARVAAEGVGRPADSDGCPQGPWTPELLAEAISQIDANRAGIELRTVQLWFEDNEKGISTNNIRWLARVLGCNDPEGASAWQAALSKSQARLTARRRARRQKETSHDTEKDDRTPDNAPRPTRAEDPRQGFSLARVSEGIFSRGSPLNLPASVFAGAVALQFVSYFLSIHSVTYVREDGITKQVGFLWAPNWTFLFIVFMPLFFAFVVDQVTNWKNGGRCALLSHITESDRPDDWMRRVEATSYTYWAVFLLCVGFAGVFQWVGVRLLPVLNGGGDYAIDWGSLAIARPDEIGIIEQVAFTGAAYFYMSLCFYLFIAGLILLSTVAEDFAQIGKTLERQPNVARSREAQAAGSRIMRGIFRATVAGLLVAMCMKLESLYVVTAAPSVWHWLFLDAASIMTRFGDPVDWGDYSMPTHFTSLLVALMVGAVYLYGAIRIGLTTPFHVPLARTTVAVLFLGIAYLLVGVVTGFSILLALALIVAVYGLFDPGFGIRYKTQEGRQHVS
;
A
#
# COMPACT_ATOMS: atom_id res chain seq x y z
N MET A 1 -22.93 50.75 -7.40
CA MET A 1 -23.17 51.02 -8.84
C MET A 1 -24.03 49.90 -9.42
N ILE A 2 -24.87 50.15 -10.43
CA ILE A 2 -25.64 49.07 -11.06
C ILE A 2 -24.84 48.53 -12.25
N LYS A 3 -24.55 47.22 -12.27
CA LYS A 3 -24.00 46.52 -13.44
C LYS A 3 -24.92 45.35 -13.78
N ASN A 4 -25.34 45.23 -15.04
CA ASN A 4 -26.23 44.15 -15.50
C ASN A 4 -27.50 43.96 -14.63
N GLY A 5 -28.11 45.07 -14.20
CA GLY A 5 -29.30 45.06 -13.33
C GLY A 5 -29.05 44.59 -11.89
N LYS A 6 -27.78 44.44 -11.49
CA LYS A 6 -27.35 43.98 -10.17
C LYS A 6 -26.53 45.03 -9.44
N TYR A 7 -26.60 45.00 -8.11
CA TYR A 7 -25.84 45.85 -7.23
C TYR A 7 -24.36 45.44 -7.25
N PHE A 8 -23.52 46.28 -7.84
CA PHE A 8 -22.09 46.10 -7.92
C PHE A 8 -21.35 47.03 -6.96
N SER A 9 -20.48 46.43 -6.16
CA SER A 9 -19.44 47.09 -5.39
C SER A 9 -18.08 46.49 -5.80
N PRO A 10 -17.04 47.30 -6.05
CA PRO A 10 -15.71 46.77 -6.32
C PRO A 10 -15.12 46.11 -5.06
N PRO A 11 -14.24 45.11 -5.19
CA PRO A 11 -13.58 44.51 -4.04
C PRO A 11 -12.60 45.51 -3.41
N ASP A 12 -12.72 45.72 -2.10
CA ASP A 12 -11.75 46.52 -1.36
C ASP A 12 -10.42 45.78 -1.25
N GLY A 13 -9.31 46.46 -1.46
CA GLY A 13 -7.95 45.90 -1.34
C GLY A 13 -7.50 45.55 0.08
N GLY A 14 -8.44 45.50 1.04
CA GLY A 14 -8.17 45.34 2.48
C GLY A 14 -7.49 44.02 2.85
N ASP A 15 -7.09 43.92 4.12
CA ASP A 15 -6.36 42.77 4.69
C ASP A 15 -7.23 41.65 5.28
N ASP A 16 -8.53 41.69 4.98
CA ASP A 16 -9.52 40.74 5.48
C ASP A 16 -9.25 39.30 4.98
N ASP A 17 -9.62 38.33 5.83
CA ASP A 17 -9.70 36.93 5.44
C ASP A 17 -11.03 36.62 4.75
N PHE A 18 -11.12 35.43 4.13
CA PHE A 18 -12.29 35.08 3.31
C PHE A 18 -13.61 35.15 4.09
N LYS A 19 -13.63 34.77 5.38
CA LYS A 19 -14.87 34.79 6.17
C LYS A 19 -15.37 36.20 6.41
N THR A 20 -14.46 37.10 6.76
CA THR A 20 -14.77 38.51 7.00
C THR A 20 -15.21 39.20 5.71
N LEU A 21 -14.48 38.99 4.62
CA LEU A 21 -14.82 39.55 3.30
C LEU A 21 -16.17 39.03 2.81
N PHE A 22 -16.39 37.72 2.91
CA PHE A 22 -17.64 37.07 2.48
C PHE A 22 -18.84 37.56 3.28
N ALA A 23 -18.74 37.63 4.61
CA ALA A 23 -19.82 38.10 5.47
C ALA A 23 -20.23 39.53 5.14
N ARG A 24 -19.27 40.42 4.87
CA ARG A 24 -19.54 41.81 4.46
C ARG A 24 -20.29 41.87 3.14
N VAL A 25 -19.75 41.24 2.09
CA VAL A 25 -20.37 41.32 0.75
C VAL A 25 -21.71 40.61 0.68
N ALA A 26 -21.91 39.57 1.51
CA ALA A 26 -23.18 38.90 1.68
C ALA A 26 -24.21 39.81 2.36
N ALA A 27 -23.82 40.50 3.44
CA ALA A 27 -24.67 41.45 4.14
C ALA A 27 -25.03 42.68 3.28
N GLU A 28 -24.08 43.17 2.50
CA GLU A 28 -24.28 44.28 1.56
C GLU A 28 -25.06 43.87 0.30
N GLY A 29 -25.34 42.59 0.08
CA GLY A 29 -26.08 42.13 -1.10
C GLY A 29 -25.36 42.35 -2.44
N VAL A 30 -24.02 42.36 -2.45
CA VAL A 30 -23.22 42.52 -3.68
C VAL A 30 -23.56 41.39 -4.67
N GLY A 31 -23.92 41.74 -5.91
CA GLY A 31 -24.36 40.80 -6.94
C GLY A 31 -25.85 40.45 -6.92
N ARG A 32 -26.63 40.99 -5.97
CA ARG A 32 -28.10 40.86 -5.98
C ARG A 32 -28.73 41.81 -7.00
N PRO A 33 -29.94 41.49 -7.51
CA PRO A 33 -30.71 42.45 -8.30
C PRO A 33 -30.86 43.78 -7.55
N ALA A 34 -30.66 44.88 -8.26
CA ALA A 34 -30.83 46.23 -7.72
C ALA A 34 -32.25 46.74 -8.03
N ASP A 35 -32.84 47.50 -7.11
CA ASP A 35 -34.08 48.24 -7.34
C ASP A 35 -33.86 49.53 -8.16
N SER A 36 -34.94 50.26 -8.42
CA SER A 36 -34.91 51.53 -9.16
C SER A 36 -34.05 52.61 -8.48
N ASP A 37 -33.82 52.48 -7.17
CA ASP A 37 -33.02 53.41 -6.37
C ASP A 37 -31.54 52.96 -6.26
N GLY A 38 -31.18 51.87 -6.95
CA GLY A 38 -29.82 51.32 -6.99
C GLY A 38 -29.42 50.58 -5.72
N CYS A 39 -30.38 50.22 -4.87
CA CYS A 39 -30.18 49.44 -3.67
C CYS A 39 -30.35 47.93 -3.95
N PRO A 40 -29.57 47.06 -3.31
CA PRO A 40 -29.75 45.61 -3.43
C PRO A 40 -31.06 45.17 -2.77
N GLN A 41 -31.71 44.13 -3.31
CA GLN A 41 -32.92 43.51 -2.75
C GLN A 41 -32.68 42.71 -1.45
N GLY A 42 -31.91 43.27 -0.52
CA GLY A 42 -31.52 42.67 0.77
C GLY A 42 -30.21 41.88 0.70
N PRO A 43 -29.79 41.29 1.84
CA PRO A 43 -28.58 40.48 1.93
C PRO A 43 -28.74 39.14 1.19
N TRP A 44 -27.61 38.47 0.97
CA TRP A 44 -27.61 37.07 0.54
C TRP A 44 -27.97 36.15 1.70
N THR A 45 -28.91 35.23 1.47
CA THR A 45 -29.09 34.04 2.31
C THR A 45 -28.41 32.83 1.65
N PRO A 46 -28.10 31.76 2.41
CA PRO A 46 -27.52 30.54 1.83
C PRO A 46 -28.34 29.97 0.68
N GLU A 47 -29.67 29.99 0.80
CA GLU A 47 -30.61 29.47 -0.19
C GLU A 47 -30.56 30.28 -1.48
N LEU A 48 -30.67 31.62 -1.36
CA LEU A 48 -30.62 32.53 -2.51
C LEU A 48 -29.28 32.46 -3.24
N LEU A 49 -28.18 32.35 -2.51
CA LEU A 49 -26.85 32.30 -3.11
C LEU A 49 -26.59 30.94 -3.79
N ALA A 50 -27.05 29.84 -3.18
CA ALA A 50 -26.95 28.50 -3.78
C ALA A 50 -27.76 28.42 -5.09
N GLU A 51 -28.95 29.01 -5.09
CA GLU A 51 -29.78 29.13 -6.30
C GLU A 51 -29.09 29.98 -7.37
N ALA A 52 -28.59 31.18 -7.01
CA ALA A 52 -27.92 32.08 -7.95
C ALA A 52 -26.66 31.47 -8.60
N ILE A 53 -25.90 30.66 -7.85
CA ILE A 53 -24.73 29.93 -8.39
C ILE A 53 -25.15 28.76 -9.29
N SER A 54 -26.26 28.10 -8.95
CA SER A 54 -26.78 26.96 -9.72
C SER A 54 -27.45 27.37 -11.03
N GLN A 55 -27.95 28.61 -11.11
CA GLN A 55 -28.52 29.20 -12.34
C GLN A 55 -27.46 29.69 -13.34
N ILE A 56 -26.17 29.56 -13.05
CA ILE A 56 -25.11 29.92 -14.02
C ILE A 56 -25.02 28.79 -15.05
N ASP A 57 -25.30 29.07 -16.33
CA ASP A 57 -25.32 28.08 -17.43
C ASP A 57 -24.03 27.23 -17.54
N ALA A 58 -22.89 27.82 -17.20
CA ALA A 58 -21.59 27.14 -17.22
C ALA A 58 -21.40 26.16 -16.04
N ASN A 59 -22.29 26.15 -15.04
CA ASN A 59 -22.25 25.29 -13.87
C ASN A 59 -23.33 24.19 -13.93
N ARG A 60 -23.17 23.22 -14.83
CA ARG A 60 -24.13 22.12 -15.06
C ARG A 60 -24.40 21.24 -13.83
N ALA A 61 -23.50 21.23 -12.85
CA ALA A 61 -23.62 20.43 -11.63
C ALA A 61 -24.35 21.17 -10.48
N GLY A 62 -24.54 22.49 -10.60
CA GLY A 62 -25.07 23.33 -9.53
C GLY A 62 -24.11 23.45 -8.33
N ILE A 63 -24.63 23.95 -7.21
CA ILE A 63 -23.95 23.89 -5.91
C ILE A 63 -24.91 23.39 -4.84
N GLU A 64 -24.42 22.49 -3.98
CA GLU A 64 -25.22 21.99 -2.86
C GLU A 64 -25.43 23.09 -1.81
N LEU A 65 -26.67 23.25 -1.34
CA LEU A 65 -27.04 24.20 -0.28
C LEU A 65 -26.15 24.06 0.97
N ARG A 66 -25.86 22.82 1.38
CA ARG A 66 -25.00 22.53 2.54
C ARG A 66 -23.59 23.11 2.38
N THR A 67 -23.06 23.15 1.16
CA THR A 67 -21.75 23.75 0.89
C THR A 67 -21.78 25.26 1.10
N VAL A 68 -22.86 25.92 0.69
CA VAL A 68 -23.04 27.37 0.86
C VAL A 68 -23.30 27.74 2.32
N GLN A 69 -24.11 26.95 3.06
CA GLN A 69 -24.34 27.15 4.48
C GLN A 69 -23.03 27.19 5.28
N LEU A 70 -22.07 26.31 4.97
CA LEU A 70 -20.74 26.31 5.58
C LEU A 70 -19.94 27.61 5.34
N TRP A 71 -20.27 28.40 4.31
CA TRP A 71 -19.63 29.70 4.07
C TRP A 71 -20.15 30.77 5.00
N PHE A 72 -21.43 30.73 5.35
CA PHE A 72 -22.09 31.67 6.28
C PHE A 72 -21.80 31.36 7.75
N GLU A 73 -21.52 30.12 8.10
CA GLU A 73 -21.13 29.74 9.46
C GLU A 73 -19.78 30.37 9.87
N ASP A 74 -19.67 30.76 11.14
CA ASP A 74 -18.40 31.16 11.75
C ASP A 74 -17.54 29.93 12.01
N ASN A 75 -16.79 29.52 10.99
CA ASN A 75 -15.98 28.32 11.01
C ASN A 75 -14.62 28.51 10.35
N GLU A 76 -13.73 27.59 10.66
CA GLU A 76 -12.42 27.46 10.05
C GLU A 76 -12.51 26.61 8.76
N LYS A 77 -13.57 26.74 7.94
CA LYS A 77 -13.61 26.19 6.57
C LYS A 77 -13.50 27.31 5.54
N GLY A 78 -12.86 26.99 4.42
CA GLY A 78 -12.68 27.93 3.32
C GLY A 78 -13.47 27.51 2.10
N ILE A 79 -13.27 28.20 0.99
CA ILE A 79 -13.95 27.93 -0.28
C ILE A 79 -12.99 27.29 -1.29
N SER A 80 -13.48 26.38 -2.13
CA SER A 80 -12.70 25.75 -3.20
C SER A 80 -12.46 26.71 -4.37
N THR A 81 -11.43 26.47 -5.18
CA THR A 81 -11.10 27.31 -6.35
C THR A 81 -12.24 27.40 -7.37
N ASN A 82 -12.94 26.28 -7.61
CA ASN A 82 -14.10 26.25 -8.49
C ASN A 82 -15.24 27.12 -7.94
N ASN A 83 -15.50 27.04 -6.63
CA ASN A 83 -16.56 27.83 -6.00
C ASN A 83 -16.20 29.32 -5.89
N ILE A 84 -14.91 29.66 -5.75
CA ILE A 84 -14.43 31.05 -5.87
C ILE A 84 -14.79 31.62 -7.25
N ARG A 85 -14.57 30.85 -8.33
CA ARG A 85 -14.89 31.30 -9.69
C ARG A 85 -16.38 31.57 -9.87
N TRP A 86 -17.24 30.71 -9.32
CA TRP A 86 -18.70 30.90 -9.40
C TRP A 86 -19.18 32.07 -8.56
N LEU A 87 -18.70 32.17 -7.33
CA LEU A 87 -19.00 33.29 -6.45
C LEU A 87 -18.52 34.63 -7.06
N ALA A 88 -17.33 34.65 -7.65
CA ALA A 88 -16.80 35.83 -8.33
C ALA A 88 -17.66 36.28 -9.52
N ARG A 89 -18.27 35.35 -10.25
CA ARG A 89 -19.22 35.66 -11.32
C ARG A 89 -20.51 36.30 -10.79
N VAL A 90 -21.01 35.81 -9.65
CA VAL A 90 -22.19 36.39 -8.97
C VAL A 90 -21.89 37.80 -8.47
N LEU A 91 -20.81 37.97 -7.69
CA LEU A 91 -20.41 39.27 -7.12
C LEU A 91 -20.00 40.28 -8.22
N GLY A 92 -19.34 39.79 -9.28
CA GLY A 92 -18.99 40.54 -10.47
C GLY A 92 -20.17 40.87 -11.38
N CYS A 93 -21.41 40.52 -11.01
CA CYS A 93 -22.62 40.82 -11.78
C CYS A 93 -22.57 40.27 -13.22
N ASN A 94 -21.91 39.13 -13.45
CA ASN A 94 -21.63 38.56 -14.79
C ASN A 94 -20.79 39.44 -15.73
N ASP A 95 -20.19 40.53 -15.24
CA ASP A 95 -19.24 41.35 -15.98
C ASP A 95 -17.84 40.70 -15.96
N PRO A 96 -17.16 40.48 -17.11
CA PRO A 96 -15.85 39.83 -17.14
C PRO A 96 -14.78 40.52 -16.29
N GLU A 97 -14.74 41.86 -16.30
CA GLU A 97 -13.78 42.63 -15.52
C GLU A 97 -14.10 42.59 -14.02
N GLY A 98 -15.38 42.80 -13.67
CA GLY A 98 -15.87 42.66 -12.30
C GLY A 98 -15.63 41.27 -11.71
N ALA A 99 -15.88 40.21 -12.50
CA ALA A 99 -15.66 38.84 -12.08
C ALA A 99 -14.16 38.52 -11.89
N SER A 100 -13.29 39.03 -12.76
CA SER A 100 -11.84 38.87 -12.62
C SER A 100 -11.31 39.54 -11.35
N ALA A 101 -11.76 40.78 -11.07
CA ALA A 101 -11.40 41.51 -9.86
C ALA A 101 -11.87 40.79 -8.59
N TRP A 102 -13.12 40.33 -8.56
CA TRP A 102 -13.65 39.55 -7.44
C TRP A 102 -12.95 38.20 -7.27
N GLN A 103 -12.59 37.52 -8.36
CA GLN A 103 -11.85 36.26 -8.30
C GLN A 103 -10.46 36.45 -7.68
N ALA A 104 -9.75 37.52 -8.04
CA ALA A 104 -8.45 37.85 -7.46
C ALA A 104 -8.58 38.18 -5.95
N ALA A 105 -9.57 39.00 -5.57
CA ALA A 105 -9.80 39.37 -4.18
C ALA A 105 -10.17 38.17 -3.29
N LEU A 106 -11.10 37.31 -3.74
CA LEU A 106 -11.50 36.10 -3.03
C LEU A 106 -10.34 35.09 -2.91
N SER A 107 -9.51 34.97 -3.94
CA SER A 107 -8.34 34.08 -3.89
C SER A 107 -7.31 34.58 -2.87
N LYS A 108 -7.08 35.90 -2.82
CA LYS A 108 -6.17 36.52 -1.84
C LYS A 108 -6.70 36.37 -0.41
N SER A 109 -7.99 36.62 -0.17
CA SER A 109 -8.58 36.47 1.17
C SER A 109 -8.62 35.01 1.65
N GLN A 110 -8.83 34.05 0.73
CA GLN A 110 -8.74 32.61 1.02
C GLN A 110 -7.29 32.16 1.33
N ALA A 111 -6.29 32.72 0.65
CA ALA A 111 -4.88 32.48 0.97
C ALA A 111 -4.53 32.98 2.39
N ARG A 112 -5.05 34.16 2.78
CA ARG A 112 -4.88 34.70 4.14
C ARG A 112 -5.55 33.84 5.21
N LEU A 113 -6.79 33.39 4.97
CA LEU A 113 -7.49 32.47 5.88
C LEU A 113 -6.70 31.17 6.10
N THR A 114 -6.12 30.64 5.02
CA THR A 114 -5.24 29.46 5.08
C THR A 114 -3.94 29.74 5.85
N ALA A 115 -3.34 30.93 5.67
CA ALA A 115 -2.15 31.34 6.41
C ALA A 115 -2.43 31.51 7.92
N ARG A 116 -3.55 32.16 8.29
CA ARG A 116 -3.99 32.31 9.69
C ARG A 116 -4.20 30.95 10.36
N ARG A 117 -4.85 30.01 9.68
CA ARG A 117 -5.02 28.62 10.17
C ARG A 117 -3.70 27.93 10.45
N ARG A 118 -2.72 28.08 9.56
CA ARG A 118 -1.38 27.50 9.73
C ARG A 118 -0.67 28.13 10.92
N ALA A 119 -0.69 29.46 11.04
CA ALA A 119 -0.08 30.18 12.15
C ALA A 119 -0.71 29.81 13.51
N ARG A 120 -2.04 29.62 13.55
CA ARG A 120 -2.76 29.18 14.75
C ARG A 120 -2.39 27.75 15.16
N ARG A 121 -2.38 26.80 14.21
CA ARG A 121 -1.92 25.42 14.47
C ARG A 121 -0.48 25.37 14.95
N GLN A 122 0.38 26.24 14.42
CA GLN A 122 1.78 26.37 14.83
C GLN A 122 1.89 26.96 16.25
N LYS A 123 1.07 27.95 16.60
CA LYS A 123 0.97 28.46 17.98
C LYS A 123 0.43 27.41 18.95
N GLU A 124 -0.58 26.63 18.57
CA GLU A 124 -1.14 25.55 19.40
C GLU A 124 -0.10 24.44 19.65
N THR A 125 0.70 24.07 18.64
CA THR A 125 1.83 23.14 18.82
C THR A 125 2.99 23.71 19.64
N SER A 126 3.18 25.03 19.62
CA SER A 126 4.20 25.70 20.45
C SER A 126 3.76 25.80 21.92
N HIS A 127 2.46 26.02 22.17
CA HIS A 127 1.92 26.18 23.52
C HIS A 127 1.91 24.88 24.34
N ASP A 128 1.89 23.72 23.68
CA ASP A 128 2.04 22.40 24.33
C ASP A 128 3.51 22.07 24.66
N THR A 129 4.48 22.88 24.21
CA THR A 129 5.92 22.65 24.41
C THR A 129 6.57 23.70 25.32
N GLU A 130 5.85 24.74 25.75
CA GLU A 130 6.41 25.84 26.56
C GLU A 130 5.92 25.77 28.02
N LYS A 131 6.46 24.79 28.75
CA LYS A 131 6.54 24.83 30.21
C LYS A 131 7.87 24.23 30.69
N ASP A 132 8.98 24.78 30.20
CA ASP A 132 10.21 24.85 30.97
C ASP A 132 11.05 26.06 30.54
N ASP A 133 11.68 26.68 31.52
CA ASP A 133 12.00 28.10 31.61
C ASP A 133 13.48 28.39 31.27
N ARG A 134 13.74 29.56 30.67
CA ARG A 134 15.00 30.37 30.67
C ARG A 134 16.25 29.86 29.94
N THR A 135 16.70 30.62 28.95
CA THR A 135 17.93 31.49 28.96
C THR A 135 18.13 32.11 27.55
N PRO A 136 18.60 33.37 27.41
CA PRO A 136 18.63 34.08 26.14
C PRO A 136 19.95 33.89 25.39
N ASP A 137 19.89 34.03 24.06
CA ASP A 137 20.61 35.06 23.29
C ASP A 137 21.09 34.57 21.90
N ASN A 138 21.08 35.53 21.00
CA ASN A 138 21.37 35.58 19.59
C ASN A 138 22.38 34.56 19.02
N ALA A 139 21.91 33.79 18.02
CA ALA A 139 22.73 33.33 16.91
C ALA A 139 21.94 33.46 15.59
N PRO A 140 22.56 33.87 14.47
CA PRO A 140 21.84 34.02 13.21
C PRO A 140 21.39 32.65 12.73
N ARG A 141 20.07 32.43 12.66
CA ARG A 141 19.51 31.22 12.04
C ARG A 141 19.93 31.20 10.57
N PRO A 142 20.65 30.17 10.08
CA PRO A 142 20.81 29.99 8.65
C PRO A 142 19.42 29.80 8.06
N THR A 143 19.12 30.57 7.02
CA THR A 143 17.89 30.53 6.23
C THR A 143 17.62 29.07 5.85
N ARG A 144 16.73 28.42 6.60
CA ARG A 144 16.28 27.07 6.32
C ARG A 144 15.57 27.17 4.98
N ALA A 145 16.22 26.68 3.94
CA ALA A 145 15.63 26.50 2.63
C ALA A 145 14.22 25.93 2.84
N GLU A 146 13.22 26.60 2.26
CA GLU A 146 11.82 26.23 2.37
C GLU A 146 11.69 24.72 2.19
N ASP A 147 11.26 24.01 3.24
CA ASP A 147 10.95 22.58 3.16
C ASP A 147 9.94 22.45 2.00
N PRO A 148 10.27 21.71 0.92
CA PRO A 148 9.39 21.60 -0.22
C PRO A 148 8.08 21.02 0.28
N ARG A 149 7.00 21.79 0.07
CA ARG A 149 5.59 21.45 0.32
C ARG A 149 5.41 19.94 0.37
N GLN A 150 5.13 19.37 1.54
CA GLN A 150 4.92 17.93 1.73
C GLN A 150 3.79 17.45 0.81
N GLY A 151 4.13 17.07 -0.41
CA GLY A 151 3.24 16.45 -1.36
C GLY A 151 2.83 15.07 -0.87
N PHE A 152 1.78 14.53 -1.48
CA PHE A 152 1.40 13.14 -1.30
C PHE A 152 2.60 12.24 -1.66
N SER A 153 3.19 11.59 -0.66
CA SER A 153 4.31 10.66 -0.84
C SER A 153 3.80 9.25 -0.66
N LEU A 154 3.79 8.48 -1.74
CA LEU A 154 3.36 7.09 -1.74
C LEU A 154 4.21 6.24 -0.77
N ALA A 155 5.50 6.55 -0.65
CA ALA A 155 6.39 5.89 0.31
C ALA A 155 5.93 6.11 1.76
N ARG A 156 5.51 7.34 2.13
CA ARG A 156 4.96 7.65 3.46
C ARG A 156 3.64 6.93 3.71
N VAL A 157 2.78 6.86 2.70
CA VAL A 157 1.48 6.16 2.81
C VAL A 157 1.72 4.67 3.03
N SER A 158 2.60 4.06 2.23
CA SER A 158 2.92 2.64 2.34
C SER A 158 3.59 2.32 3.67
N GLU A 159 4.59 3.08 4.11
CA GLU A 159 5.15 2.91 5.47
C GLU A 159 4.07 3.07 6.55
N GLY A 160 3.15 4.02 6.36
CA GLY A 160 2.05 4.26 7.28
C GLY A 160 1.13 3.05 7.42
N ILE A 161 0.86 2.33 6.33
CA ILE A 161 0.05 1.10 6.34
C ILE A 161 0.74 -0.01 7.16
N PHE A 162 2.08 -0.08 7.13
CA PHE A 162 2.85 -1.09 7.86
C PHE A 162 3.18 -0.69 9.31
N SER A 163 3.16 0.60 9.65
CA SER A 163 3.67 1.11 10.92
C SER A 163 2.62 1.75 11.84
N ARG A 164 1.46 2.16 11.30
CA ARG A 164 0.42 2.87 12.07
C ARG A 164 -0.74 1.95 12.43
N GLY A 165 -1.21 2.08 13.68
CA GLY A 165 -2.37 1.35 14.17
C GLY A 165 -2.03 -0.02 14.74
N SER A 166 -3.03 -0.89 14.83
CA SER A 166 -2.84 -2.25 15.35
C SER A 166 -2.03 -3.09 14.37
N PRO A 167 -1.08 -3.93 14.85
CA PRO A 167 -0.27 -4.78 13.99
C PRO A 167 -1.10 -5.82 13.20
N LEU A 168 -2.35 -6.04 13.61
CA LEU A 168 -3.27 -6.97 12.96
C LEU A 168 -4.11 -6.34 11.85
N ASN A 169 -4.17 -5.00 11.73
CA ASN A 169 -5.07 -4.32 10.80
C ASN A 169 -4.81 -4.72 9.34
N LEU A 170 -3.55 -4.66 8.90
CA LEU A 170 -3.19 -5.02 7.53
C LEU A 170 -3.41 -6.52 7.25
N PRO A 171 -2.85 -7.47 8.03
CA PRO A 171 -3.10 -8.89 7.83
C PRO A 171 -4.59 -9.27 7.85
N ALA A 172 -5.36 -8.70 8.78
CA ALA A 172 -6.80 -8.98 8.88
C ALA A 172 -7.58 -8.40 7.70
N SER A 173 -7.22 -7.21 7.22
CA SER A 173 -7.89 -6.61 6.04
C SER A 173 -7.66 -7.42 4.76
N VAL A 174 -6.46 -7.97 4.59
CA VAL A 174 -6.11 -8.85 3.46
C VAL A 174 -6.85 -10.17 3.61
N PHE A 175 -6.80 -10.81 4.79
CA PHE A 175 -7.60 -12.00 5.05
C PHE A 175 -9.10 -11.79 4.76
N ALA A 176 -9.67 -10.69 5.26
CA ALA A 176 -11.08 -10.36 5.07
C ALA A 176 -11.41 -10.12 3.59
N GLY A 177 -10.55 -9.44 2.83
CA GLY A 177 -10.72 -9.24 1.40
C GLY A 177 -10.69 -10.55 0.62
N ALA A 178 -9.76 -11.45 0.94
CA ALA A 178 -9.71 -12.79 0.35
C ALA A 178 -10.97 -13.61 0.66
N VAL A 179 -11.42 -13.61 1.91
CA VAL A 179 -12.66 -14.30 2.32
C VAL A 179 -13.89 -13.68 1.67
N ALA A 180 -13.95 -12.35 1.53
CA ALA A 180 -15.05 -11.69 0.83
C ALA A 180 -15.12 -12.13 -0.64
N LEU A 181 -13.99 -12.23 -1.34
CA LEU A 181 -13.96 -12.77 -2.70
C LEU A 181 -14.41 -14.23 -2.76
N GLN A 182 -14.05 -15.05 -1.77
CA GLN A 182 -14.56 -16.43 -1.68
C GLN A 182 -16.10 -16.46 -1.52
N PHE A 183 -16.69 -15.60 -0.68
CA PHE A 183 -18.14 -15.51 -0.55
C PHE A 183 -18.82 -15.01 -1.83
N VAL A 184 -18.25 -14.02 -2.50
CA VAL A 184 -18.77 -13.57 -3.80
C VAL A 184 -18.71 -14.69 -4.83
N SER A 185 -17.62 -15.47 -4.86
CA SER A 185 -17.49 -16.63 -5.75
C SER A 185 -18.56 -17.71 -5.46
N TYR A 186 -18.99 -17.83 -4.21
CA TYR A 186 -20.08 -18.72 -3.81
C TYR A 186 -21.42 -18.26 -4.36
N PHE A 187 -21.75 -16.97 -4.20
CA PHE A 187 -22.99 -16.40 -4.73
C PHE A 187 -23.07 -16.43 -6.27
N LEU A 188 -21.93 -16.33 -6.94
CA LEU A 188 -21.83 -16.48 -8.39
C LEU A 188 -21.76 -17.94 -8.87
N SER A 189 -21.85 -18.92 -7.95
CA SER A 189 -21.75 -20.35 -8.26
C SER A 189 -20.44 -20.79 -8.97
N ILE A 190 -19.37 -19.98 -8.89
CA ILE A 190 -18.05 -20.28 -9.48
C ILE A 190 -17.04 -20.85 -8.47
N HIS A 191 -17.42 -20.96 -7.20
CA HIS A 191 -16.57 -21.40 -6.10
C HIS A 191 -16.05 -22.85 -6.26
N SER A 192 -16.90 -23.79 -6.67
CA SER A 192 -16.56 -25.22 -6.77
C SER A 192 -17.16 -25.84 -8.04
N VAL A 193 -16.58 -25.51 -9.18
CA VAL A 193 -17.03 -25.97 -10.51
C VAL A 193 -16.11 -27.06 -11.04
N THR A 194 -16.70 -28.05 -11.71
CA THR A 194 -16.01 -29.04 -12.53
C THR A 194 -16.29 -28.80 -14.02
N TYR A 195 -15.23 -28.83 -14.82
CA TYR A 195 -15.29 -28.65 -16.27
C TYR A 195 -14.83 -29.93 -16.96
N VAL A 196 -15.59 -30.40 -17.95
CA VAL A 196 -15.21 -31.55 -18.78
C VAL A 196 -14.45 -30.99 -19.97
N ARG A 197 -13.15 -31.28 -20.03
CA ARG A 197 -12.27 -30.91 -21.13
C ARG A 197 -12.54 -31.79 -22.35
N GLU A 198 -12.10 -31.37 -23.53
CA GLU A 198 -12.30 -32.08 -24.81
C GLU A 198 -11.78 -33.53 -24.80
N ASP A 199 -10.80 -33.84 -23.94
CA ASP A 199 -10.25 -35.19 -23.71
C ASP A 199 -11.13 -36.08 -22.80
N GLY A 200 -12.29 -35.58 -22.36
CA GLY A 200 -13.22 -36.28 -21.47
C GLY A 200 -12.86 -36.20 -19.99
N ILE A 201 -11.78 -35.49 -19.63
CA ILE A 201 -11.34 -35.37 -18.24
C ILE A 201 -12.20 -34.32 -17.51
N THR A 202 -12.79 -34.73 -16.38
CA THR A 202 -13.52 -33.83 -15.49
C THR A 202 -12.56 -33.17 -14.51
N LYS A 203 -12.32 -31.87 -14.68
CA LYS A 203 -11.33 -31.09 -13.93
C LYS A 203 -11.96 -30.12 -12.95
N GLN A 204 -11.42 -30.04 -11.73
CA GLN A 204 -11.78 -29.02 -10.74
C GLN A 204 -11.16 -27.68 -11.11
N VAL A 205 -12.00 -26.71 -11.45
CA VAL A 205 -11.56 -25.37 -11.89
C VAL A 205 -12.14 -24.24 -11.05
N GLY A 206 -12.99 -24.57 -10.08
CA GLY A 206 -13.61 -23.58 -9.18
C GLY A 206 -12.59 -22.77 -8.37
N PHE A 207 -13.00 -21.56 -7.99
CA PHE A 207 -12.17 -20.59 -7.27
C PHE A 207 -11.57 -21.13 -5.96
N LEU A 208 -12.28 -22.02 -5.26
CA LEU A 208 -11.82 -22.68 -4.04
C LEU A 208 -10.69 -23.69 -4.31
N TRP A 209 -10.61 -24.25 -5.51
CA TRP A 209 -9.62 -25.27 -5.85
C TRP A 209 -8.30 -24.65 -6.31
N ALA A 210 -8.23 -23.33 -6.44
CA ALA A 210 -7.05 -22.59 -6.83
C ALA A 210 -6.12 -22.32 -5.62
N PRO A 211 -4.90 -22.88 -5.57
CA PRO A 211 -3.98 -22.71 -4.44
C PRO A 211 -3.56 -21.26 -4.15
N ASN A 212 -3.54 -20.40 -5.17
CA ASN A 212 -3.29 -18.96 -5.01
C ASN A 212 -4.37 -18.26 -4.15
N TRP A 213 -5.63 -18.69 -4.23
CA TRP A 213 -6.73 -18.07 -3.50
C TRP A 213 -6.92 -18.69 -2.13
N THR A 214 -6.72 -20.00 -2.00
CA THR A 214 -6.95 -20.71 -0.73
C THR A 214 -5.78 -20.69 0.23
N PHE A 215 -4.54 -20.81 -0.25
CA PHE A 215 -3.37 -20.83 0.62
C PHE A 215 -2.62 -19.50 0.59
N LEU A 216 -2.36 -18.95 -0.59
CA LEU A 216 -1.60 -17.71 -0.72
C LEU A 216 -2.36 -16.52 -0.13
N PHE A 217 -3.57 -16.19 -0.59
CA PHE A 217 -4.26 -14.98 -0.11
C PHE A 217 -4.88 -15.11 1.29
N ILE A 218 -5.26 -16.31 1.71
CA ILE A 218 -5.86 -16.52 3.03
C ILE A 218 -4.81 -16.75 4.12
N VAL A 219 -3.68 -17.39 3.81
CA VAL A 219 -2.70 -17.80 4.83
C VAL A 219 -1.36 -17.09 4.66
N PHE A 220 -0.66 -17.31 3.54
CA PHE A 220 0.73 -16.89 3.43
C PHE A 220 0.91 -15.38 3.24
N MET A 221 0.00 -14.72 2.53
CA MET A 221 0.03 -13.28 2.31
C MET A 221 -0.25 -12.49 3.62
N PRO A 222 -1.31 -12.80 4.40
CA PRO A 222 -1.48 -12.19 5.73
C PRO A 222 -0.30 -12.45 6.68
N LEU A 223 0.26 -13.67 6.69
CA LEU A 223 1.44 -13.99 7.50
C LEU A 223 2.65 -13.16 7.09
N PHE A 224 2.92 -13.04 5.79
CA PHE A 224 3.98 -12.17 5.28
C PHE A 224 3.81 -10.73 5.80
N PHE A 225 2.61 -10.16 5.68
CA PHE A 225 2.34 -8.81 6.18
C PHE A 225 2.52 -8.69 7.69
N ALA A 226 2.07 -9.69 8.46
CA ALA A 226 2.25 -9.69 9.91
C ALA A 226 3.74 -9.63 10.29
N PHE A 227 4.60 -10.39 9.59
CA PHE A 227 6.04 -10.34 9.82
C PHE A 227 6.65 -9.00 9.43
N VAL A 228 6.27 -8.42 8.29
CA VAL A 228 6.79 -7.10 7.90
C VAL A 228 6.37 -6.02 8.89
N VAL A 229 5.09 -6.00 9.28
CA VAL A 229 4.54 -5.06 10.27
C VAL A 229 5.32 -5.16 11.57
N ASP A 230 5.43 -6.36 12.15
CA ASP A 230 6.17 -6.59 13.39
C ASP A 230 7.62 -6.09 13.29
N GLN A 231 8.29 -6.34 12.17
CA GLN A 231 9.68 -5.91 11.96
C GLN A 231 9.82 -4.40 11.87
N VAL A 232 8.97 -3.74 11.08
CA VAL A 232 9.00 -2.28 10.89
C VAL A 232 8.64 -1.57 12.19
N THR A 233 7.59 -2.00 12.89
CA THR A 233 7.16 -1.38 14.15
C THR A 233 8.19 -1.57 15.26
N ASN A 234 8.74 -2.78 15.42
CA ASN A 234 9.74 -3.06 16.45
C ASN A 234 11.04 -2.30 16.21
N TRP A 235 11.46 -2.19 14.95
CA TRP A 235 12.63 -1.41 14.59
C TRP A 235 12.43 0.07 14.90
N LYS A 236 11.32 0.66 14.43
CA LYS A 236 11.02 2.09 14.60
C LYS A 236 10.82 2.49 16.06
N ASN A 237 10.06 1.72 16.83
CA ASN A 237 9.63 2.12 18.17
C ASN A 237 10.60 1.71 19.29
N GLY A 238 11.45 0.70 19.04
CA GLY A 238 12.34 0.16 20.05
C GLY A 238 13.78 0.02 19.56
N GLY A 239 14.01 -0.89 18.61
CA GLY A 239 15.35 -1.33 18.21
C GLY A 239 16.25 -0.19 17.72
N ARG A 240 15.71 0.71 16.91
CA ARG A 240 16.44 1.88 16.39
C ARG A 240 16.77 2.87 17.50
N CYS A 241 15.79 3.25 18.33
CA CYS A 241 15.98 4.20 19.43
C CYS A 241 17.01 3.70 20.45
N ALA A 242 16.95 2.41 20.79
CA ALA A 242 17.89 1.77 21.71
C ALA A 242 19.34 1.81 21.19
N LEU A 243 19.56 1.71 19.88
CA LEU A 243 20.92 1.80 19.32
C LEU A 243 21.38 3.26 19.14
N LEU A 244 20.45 4.18 18.83
CA LEU A 244 20.77 5.60 18.66
C LEU A 244 21.06 6.32 19.98
N SER A 245 20.56 5.83 21.12
CA SER A 245 20.90 6.39 22.44
C SER A 245 22.41 6.29 22.74
N HIS A 246 23.09 5.32 22.11
CA HIS A 246 24.54 5.11 22.24
C HIS A 246 25.37 5.85 21.19
N ILE A 247 24.77 6.74 20.40
CA ILE A 247 25.44 7.54 19.36
C ILE A 247 25.25 9.02 19.68
N THR A 248 26.35 9.76 19.67
CA THR A 248 26.39 11.23 19.83
C THR A 248 25.49 11.89 18.79
N GLU A 249 24.77 12.93 19.19
CA GLU A 249 23.76 13.59 18.35
C GLU A 249 24.30 14.07 17.00
N SER A 250 25.56 14.54 16.95
CA SER A 250 26.25 14.96 15.71
C SER A 250 26.45 13.84 14.69
N ASP A 251 26.53 12.59 15.16
CA ASP A 251 26.90 11.43 14.34
C ASP A 251 25.67 10.55 14.04
N ARG A 252 24.48 10.97 14.49
CA ARG A 252 23.25 10.21 14.27
C ARG A 252 22.88 10.22 12.80
N PRO A 253 22.61 9.05 12.20
CA PRO A 253 22.23 8.99 10.80
C PRO A 253 20.79 9.49 10.59
N ASP A 254 20.44 9.90 9.36
CA ASP A 254 19.15 10.57 9.05
C ASP A 254 17.90 9.91 9.65
N ASP A 255 16.87 10.71 9.91
CA ASP A 255 15.58 10.23 10.40
C ASP A 255 14.98 9.13 9.52
N TRP A 256 14.27 8.19 10.16
CA TRP A 256 13.67 7.01 9.51
C TRP A 256 12.82 7.38 8.30
N MET A 257 11.97 8.41 8.45
CA MET A 257 11.05 8.81 7.39
C MET A 257 11.78 9.41 6.19
N ARG A 258 12.89 10.14 6.41
CA ARG A 258 13.72 10.67 5.33
C ARG A 258 14.34 9.56 4.49
N ARG A 259 14.74 8.43 5.11
CA ARG A 259 15.24 7.27 4.35
C ARG A 259 14.17 6.60 3.52
N VAL A 260 12.98 6.44 4.08
CA VAL A 260 11.83 5.89 3.34
C VAL A 260 11.50 6.77 2.14
N GLU A 261 11.52 8.09 2.31
CA GLU A 261 11.31 9.05 1.22
C GLU A 261 12.41 9.04 0.16
N ALA A 262 13.66 8.77 0.54
CA ALA A 262 14.77 8.64 -0.42
C ALA A 262 14.55 7.52 -1.45
N THR A 263 13.68 6.54 -1.13
CA THR A 263 13.30 5.44 -2.05
C THR A 263 11.91 5.63 -2.68
N SER A 264 11.34 6.84 -2.63
CA SER A 264 9.97 7.11 -3.11
C SER A 264 9.75 6.78 -4.58
N TYR A 265 10.78 6.90 -5.42
CA TYR A 265 10.69 6.51 -6.83
C TYR A 265 10.37 5.01 -6.98
N THR A 266 11.00 4.15 -6.19
CA THR A 266 10.80 2.70 -6.23
C THR A 266 9.36 2.32 -5.86
N TYR A 267 8.77 2.99 -4.86
CA TYR A 267 7.36 2.76 -4.52
C TYR A 267 6.41 3.12 -5.66
N TRP A 268 6.65 4.21 -6.38
CA TRP A 268 5.83 4.60 -7.53
C TRP A 268 6.01 3.64 -8.70
N ALA A 269 7.24 3.24 -9.01
CA ALA A 269 7.51 2.28 -10.07
C ALA A 269 6.79 0.95 -9.82
N VAL A 270 6.86 0.43 -8.60
CA VAL A 270 6.19 -0.81 -8.19
C VAL A 270 4.66 -0.64 -8.20
N PHE A 271 4.13 0.51 -7.78
CA PHE A 271 2.69 0.77 -7.85
C PHE A 271 2.15 0.72 -9.28
N LEU A 272 2.84 1.38 -10.21
CA LEU A 272 2.44 1.38 -11.62
C LEU A 272 2.57 -0.02 -12.23
N LEU A 273 3.63 -0.76 -11.87
CA LEU A 273 3.81 -2.14 -12.33
C LEU A 273 2.71 -3.07 -11.78
N CYS A 274 2.43 -3.03 -10.49
CA CYS A 274 1.44 -3.91 -9.88
C CYS A 274 0.02 -3.53 -10.29
N VAL A 275 -0.42 -2.30 -10.05
CA VAL A 275 -1.82 -1.88 -10.27
C VAL A 275 -2.09 -1.61 -11.75
N GLY A 276 -1.18 -0.91 -12.43
CA GLY A 276 -1.34 -0.58 -13.85
C GLY A 276 -1.12 -1.79 -14.75
N PHE A 277 0.05 -2.41 -14.70
CA PHE A 277 0.39 -3.51 -15.60
C PHE A 277 -0.24 -4.85 -15.16
N ALA A 278 0.08 -5.34 -13.97
CA ALA A 278 -0.44 -6.65 -13.51
C ALA A 278 -1.93 -6.62 -13.14
N GLY A 279 -2.46 -5.48 -12.69
CA GLY A 279 -3.87 -5.29 -12.36
C GLY A 279 -4.70 -5.03 -13.61
N VAL A 280 -4.54 -3.86 -14.21
CA VAL A 280 -5.40 -3.42 -15.33
C VAL A 280 -5.02 -4.11 -16.64
N PHE A 281 -3.76 -4.00 -17.08
CA PHE A 281 -3.38 -4.49 -18.41
C PHE A 281 -3.51 -6.02 -18.53
N GLN A 282 -3.06 -6.76 -17.52
CA GLN A 282 -3.19 -8.22 -17.50
C GLN A 282 -4.66 -8.67 -17.39
N TRP A 283 -5.49 -7.97 -16.62
CA TRP A 283 -6.93 -8.27 -16.59
C TRP A 283 -7.58 -8.03 -17.95
N VAL A 284 -7.28 -6.91 -18.60
CA VAL A 284 -7.83 -6.59 -19.93
C VAL A 284 -7.43 -7.66 -20.95
N GLY A 285 -6.14 -8.00 -21.01
CA GLY A 285 -5.60 -8.94 -22.00
C GLY A 285 -5.96 -10.40 -21.75
N VAL A 286 -5.91 -10.85 -20.49
CA VAL A 286 -6.07 -12.28 -20.14
C VAL A 286 -7.52 -12.64 -19.81
N ARG A 287 -8.36 -11.69 -19.37
CA ARG A 287 -9.73 -11.97 -18.91
C ARG A 287 -10.79 -11.25 -19.72
N LEU A 288 -10.73 -9.92 -19.80
CA LEU A 288 -11.79 -9.11 -20.41
C LEU A 288 -11.95 -9.42 -21.91
N LEU A 289 -10.87 -9.27 -22.69
CA LEU A 289 -10.93 -9.46 -24.14
C LEU A 289 -11.27 -10.91 -24.52
N PRO A 290 -10.68 -11.95 -23.90
CA PRO A 290 -11.04 -13.33 -24.22
C PRO A 290 -12.49 -13.68 -23.95
N VAL A 291 -13.04 -13.20 -22.82
CA VAL A 291 -14.44 -13.46 -22.46
C VAL A 291 -15.41 -12.72 -23.40
N LEU A 292 -15.08 -11.51 -23.83
CA LEU A 292 -15.91 -10.74 -24.77
C LEU A 292 -15.86 -11.28 -26.20
N ASN A 293 -14.71 -11.78 -26.63
CA ASN A 293 -14.50 -12.27 -28.00
C ASN A 293 -14.80 -13.77 -28.17
N GLY A 294 -15.11 -14.48 -27.08
CA GLY A 294 -15.45 -15.91 -27.11
C GLY A 294 -14.27 -16.85 -27.34
N GLY A 295 -13.04 -16.47 -26.97
CA GLY A 295 -11.86 -17.32 -27.15
C GLY A 295 -10.55 -16.76 -26.58
N GLY A 296 -9.52 -17.62 -26.47
CA GLY A 296 -8.15 -17.29 -26.08
C GLY A 296 -7.29 -18.54 -25.83
N ASP A 297 -5.96 -18.44 -25.97
CA ASP A 297 -5.00 -19.56 -25.82
C ASP A 297 -4.68 -19.90 -24.34
N TYR A 298 -5.65 -19.70 -23.45
CA TYR A 298 -5.52 -19.94 -22.00
C TYR A 298 -6.40 -21.11 -21.58
N ALA A 299 -5.88 -21.94 -20.69
CA ALA A 299 -6.63 -23.05 -20.13
C ALA A 299 -7.84 -22.54 -19.31
N ILE A 300 -8.96 -23.27 -19.38
CA ILE A 300 -10.18 -22.91 -18.67
C ILE A 300 -9.97 -23.05 -17.16
N ASP A 301 -10.24 -21.97 -16.44
CA ASP A 301 -10.22 -21.87 -14.98
C ASP A 301 -11.43 -21.05 -14.48
N TRP A 302 -11.51 -20.81 -13.17
CA TRP A 302 -12.57 -20.02 -12.52
C TRP A 302 -12.84 -18.64 -13.17
N GLY A 303 -11.84 -18.05 -13.84
CA GLY A 303 -11.93 -16.74 -14.47
C GLY A 303 -12.27 -16.77 -15.95
N SER A 304 -12.42 -17.96 -16.55
CA SER A 304 -12.79 -18.17 -17.96
C SER A 304 -14.01 -19.09 -18.17
N LEU A 305 -14.73 -19.44 -17.09
CA LEU A 305 -15.88 -20.36 -17.13
C LEU A 305 -17.02 -19.97 -18.10
N ALA A 306 -17.36 -18.69 -18.23
CA ALA A 306 -18.41 -18.19 -19.14
C ALA A 306 -18.09 -18.41 -20.62
N ILE A 307 -16.83 -18.66 -20.99
CA ILE A 307 -16.47 -19.06 -22.37
C ILE A 307 -16.97 -20.48 -22.64
N ALA A 308 -16.91 -21.36 -21.63
CA ALA A 308 -17.31 -22.76 -21.75
C ALA A 308 -18.80 -23.00 -21.45
N ARG A 309 -19.40 -22.18 -20.57
CA ARG A 309 -20.82 -22.27 -20.16
C ARG A 309 -21.46 -20.89 -20.03
N PRO A 310 -21.69 -20.18 -21.14
CA PRO A 310 -22.29 -18.84 -21.12
C PRO A 310 -23.73 -18.82 -20.59
N ASP A 311 -24.44 -19.95 -20.67
CA ASP A 311 -25.84 -20.07 -20.24
C ASP A 311 -25.99 -20.24 -18.70
N GLU A 312 -24.93 -20.67 -18.02
CA GLU A 312 -24.92 -20.88 -16.55
C GLU A 312 -24.32 -19.68 -15.80
N ILE A 313 -23.41 -18.93 -16.43
CA ILE A 313 -22.65 -17.85 -15.79
C ILE A 313 -22.73 -16.59 -16.65
N GLY A 314 -23.27 -15.52 -16.09
CA GLY A 314 -23.39 -14.23 -16.78
C GLY A 314 -22.02 -13.64 -17.13
N ILE A 315 -21.83 -13.29 -18.41
CA ILE A 315 -20.59 -12.67 -18.93
C ILE A 315 -20.18 -11.44 -18.10
N ILE A 316 -21.14 -10.58 -17.78
CA ILE A 316 -20.89 -9.33 -17.03
C ILE A 316 -20.46 -9.64 -15.58
N GLU A 317 -21.08 -10.64 -14.96
CA GLU A 317 -20.78 -11.03 -13.57
C GLU A 317 -19.37 -11.60 -13.47
N GLN A 318 -18.96 -12.43 -14.44
CA GLN A 318 -17.60 -12.95 -14.50
C GLN A 318 -16.56 -11.86 -14.76
N VAL A 319 -16.85 -10.92 -15.67
CA VAL A 319 -15.96 -9.78 -15.93
C VAL A 319 -15.80 -8.91 -14.68
N ALA A 320 -16.90 -8.62 -13.98
CA ALA A 320 -16.86 -7.85 -12.74
C ALA A 320 -16.09 -8.58 -11.63
N PHE A 321 -16.35 -9.88 -11.44
CA PHE A 321 -15.66 -10.70 -10.45
C PHE A 321 -14.15 -10.79 -10.72
N THR A 322 -13.77 -11.12 -11.95
CA THR A 322 -12.35 -11.19 -12.33
C THR A 322 -11.66 -9.83 -12.23
N GLY A 323 -12.36 -8.73 -12.52
CA GLY A 323 -11.84 -7.38 -12.32
C GLY A 323 -11.57 -7.07 -10.84
N ALA A 324 -12.51 -7.39 -9.96
CA ALA A 324 -12.33 -7.24 -8.51
C ALA A 324 -11.19 -8.11 -7.99
N ALA A 325 -11.09 -9.36 -8.46
CA ALA A 325 -10.03 -10.29 -8.09
C ALA A 325 -8.64 -9.80 -8.52
N TYR A 326 -8.49 -9.30 -9.76
CA TYR A 326 -7.21 -8.75 -10.25
C TYR A 326 -6.84 -7.42 -9.57
N PHE A 327 -7.82 -6.56 -9.28
CA PHE A 327 -7.58 -5.34 -8.51
C PHE A 327 -7.10 -5.67 -7.08
N TYR A 328 -7.77 -6.60 -6.41
CA TYR A 328 -7.36 -7.07 -5.08
C TYR A 328 -5.95 -7.70 -5.11
N MET A 329 -5.71 -8.61 -6.05
CA MET A 329 -4.42 -9.26 -6.26
C MET A 329 -3.30 -8.24 -6.48
N SER A 330 -3.49 -7.27 -7.37
CA SER A 330 -2.49 -6.25 -7.68
C SER A 330 -2.20 -5.34 -6.49
N LEU A 331 -3.21 -4.96 -5.70
CA LEU A 331 -3.01 -4.19 -4.48
C LEU A 331 -2.22 -4.99 -3.43
N CYS A 332 -2.55 -6.28 -3.25
CA CYS A 332 -1.79 -7.15 -2.34
C CYS A 332 -0.34 -7.33 -2.79
N PHE A 333 -0.08 -7.54 -4.08
CA PHE A 333 1.29 -7.66 -4.59
C PHE A 333 2.07 -6.34 -4.53
N TYR A 334 1.40 -5.20 -4.72
CA TYR A 334 2.00 -3.89 -4.46
C TYR A 334 2.46 -3.80 -3.00
N LEU A 335 1.58 -4.10 -2.05
CA LEU A 335 1.91 -4.08 -0.62
C LEU A 335 2.99 -5.11 -0.28
N PHE A 336 2.99 -6.28 -0.93
CA PHE A 336 4.00 -7.31 -0.74
C PHE A 336 5.39 -6.78 -1.09
N ILE A 337 5.55 -6.18 -2.28
CA ILE A 337 6.82 -5.61 -2.71
C ILE A 337 7.18 -4.37 -1.89
N ALA A 338 6.22 -3.52 -1.52
CA ALA A 338 6.44 -2.41 -0.60
C ALA A 338 6.99 -2.90 0.75
N GLY A 339 6.48 -4.01 1.27
CA GLY A 339 6.98 -4.66 2.47
C GLY A 339 8.42 -5.15 2.32
N LEU A 340 8.78 -5.72 1.16
CA LEU A 340 10.17 -6.10 0.85
C LEU A 340 11.10 -4.89 0.82
N ILE A 341 10.69 -3.77 0.21
CA ILE A 341 11.45 -2.52 0.20
C ILE A 341 11.68 -2.02 1.64
N LEU A 342 10.65 -2.08 2.49
CA LEU A 342 10.77 -1.70 3.90
C LEU A 342 11.75 -2.61 4.66
N LEU A 343 11.71 -3.93 4.44
CA LEU A 343 12.66 -4.87 5.05
C LEU A 343 14.11 -4.57 4.64
N SER A 344 14.35 -4.29 3.36
CA SER A 344 15.66 -3.84 2.87
C SER A 344 16.09 -2.53 3.51
N THR A 345 15.15 -1.59 3.71
CA THR A 345 15.41 -0.31 4.37
C THR A 345 15.78 -0.50 5.84
N VAL A 346 15.11 -1.41 6.56
CA VAL A 346 15.46 -1.79 7.95
C VAL A 346 16.87 -2.37 8.01
N ALA A 347 17.19 -3.32 7.11
CA ALA A 347 18.52 -3.92 7.07
C ALA A 347 19.63 -2.90 6.76
N GLU A 348 19.37 -1.96 5.86
CA GLU A 348 20.28 -0.89 5.49
C GLU A 348 20.54 0.06 6.67
N ASP A 349 19.46 0.51 7.31
CA ASP A 349 19.50 1.41 8.44
C ASP A 349 20.24 0.79 9.64
N PHE A 350 19.98 -0.48 9.95
CA PHE A 350 20.74 -1.22 10.96
C PHE A 350 22.23 -1.30 10.61
N ALA A 351 22.58 -1.63 9.37
CA ALA A 351 23.98 -1.73 8.96
C ALA A 351 24.70 -0.38 9.04
N GLN A 352 24.01 0.72 8.69
CA GLN A 352 24.56 2.07 8.80
C GLN A 352 24.77 2.47 10.27
N ILE A 353 23.77 2.25 11.13
CA ILE A 353 23.88 2.48 12.58
C ILE A 353 25.02 1.63 13.14
N GLY A 354 25.11 0.35 12.78
CA GLY A 354 26.15 -0.58 13.23
C GLY A 354 27.57 -0.12 12.91
N LYS A 355 27.81 0.45 11.73
CA LYS A 355 29.13 1.01 11.34
C LYS A 355 29.50 2.25 12.16
N THR A 356 28.55 3.15 12.41
CA THR A 356 28.76 4.27 13.34
C THR A 356 28.96 3.74 14.77
N LEU A 357 28.30 2.62 15.08
CA LEU A 357 28.39 1.89 16.33
C LEU A 357 29.71 1.08 16.51
N GLU A 358 30.59 1.07 15.52
CA GLU A 358 31.93 0.48 15.66
C GLU A 358 32.95 1.51 16.16
N ARG A 359 32.75 2.78 15.78
CA ARG A 359 33.72 3.87 15.99
C ARG A 359 33.79 4.40 17.43
N GLN A 360 33.01 3.86 18.37
CA GLN A 360 32.95 4.34 19.76
C GLN A 360 33.30 3.21 20.73
N PRO A 361 33.94 3.51 21.88
CA PRO A 361 34.85 2.58 22.58
C PRO A 361 34.21 1.56 23.55
N ASN A 362 32.89 1.28 23.53
CA ASN A 362 32.23 0.53 24.63
C ASN A 362 31.72 -0.88 24.25
N VAL A 363 31.96 -1.88 25.11
CA VAL A 363 31.71 -3.33 24.87
C VAL A 363 30.27 -3.79 25.13
N ALA A 364 29.55 -3.18 26.09
CA ALA A 364 28.15 -3.50 26.37
C ALA A 364 27.23 -3.28 25.14
N ARG A 365 27.65 -2.35 24.27
CA ARG A 365 27.07 -1.97 22.97
C ARG A 365 26.97 -3.13 21.97
N SER A 366 27.87 -4.12 22.06
CA SER A 366 27.95 -5.23 21.11
C SER A 366 26.82 -6.25 21.29
N ARG A 367 26.38 -6.50 22.54
CA ARG A 367 25.34 -7.49 22.82
C ARG A 367 23.95 -7.02 22.37
N GLU A 368 23.60 -5.76 22.61
CA GLU A 368 22.33 -5.16 22.15
C GLU A 368 22.24 -5.09 20.63
N ALA A 369 23.33 -4.67 19.98
CA ALA A 369 23.42 -4.62 18.52
C ALA A 369 23.32 -6.02 17.89
N GLN A 370 23.98 -7.02 18.47
CA GLN A 370 23.88 -8.42 18.02
C GLN A 370 22.46 -8.96 18.19
N ALA A 371 21.78 -8.67 19.31
CA ALA A 371 20.40 -9.08 19.55
C ALA A 371 19.44 -8.42 18.54
N ALA A 372 19.60 -7.12 18.27
CA ALA A 372 18.83 -6.40 17.28
C ALA A 372 19.05 -6.96 15.86
N GLY A 373 20.31 -7.18 15.45
CA GLY A 373 20.63 -7.78 14.15
C GLY A 373 20.07 -9.19 13.98
N SER A 374 20.15 -10.03 15.02
CA SER A 374 19.54 -11.36 15.02
C SER A 374 18.02 -11.29 14.88
N ARG A 375 17.36 -10.38 15.60
CA ARG A 375 15.91 -10.17 15.46
C ARG A 375 15.52 -9.72 14.06
N ILE A 376 16.27 -8.78 13.47
CA ILE A 376 16.04 -8.31 12.10
C ILE A 376 16.12 -9.48 11.12
N MET A 377 17.20 -10.26 11.18
CA MET A 377 17.39 -11.41 10.29
C MET A 377 16.35 -12.50 10.47
N ARG A 378 15.91 -12.79 11.70
CA ARG A 378 14.83 -13.75 11.95
C ARG A 378 13.50 -13.31 11.32
N GLY A 379 13.18 -12.02 11.36
CA GLY A 379 11.99 -11.50 10.71
C GLY A 379 12.09 -11.48 9.18
N ILE A 380 13.25 -11.08 8.63
CA ILE A 380 13.51 -11.18 7.18
C ILE A 380 13.39 -12.63 6.72
N PHE A 381 13.95 -13.59 7.48
CA PHE A 381 13.80 -15.01 7.21
C PHE A 381 12.33 -15.46 7.18
N ARG A 382 11.53 -15.11 8.21
CA ARG A 382 10.09 -15.46 8.25
C ARG A 382 9.33 -14.88 7.05
N ALA A 383 9.59 -13.63 6.70
CA ALA A 383 9.00 -12.99 5.52
C ALA A 383 9.45 -13.68 4.22
N THR A 384 10.72 -14.10 4.13
CA THR A 384 11.26 -14.83 2.97
C THR A 384 10.58 -16.20 2.82
N VAL A 385 10.44 -16.95 3.93
CA VAL A 385 9.73 -18.24 3.94
C VAL A 385 8.28 -18.06 3.49
N ALA A 386 7.56 -17.09 4.05
CA ALA A 386 6.18 -16.81 3.63
C ALA A 386 6.10 -16.43 2.15
N GLY A 387 7.03 -15.60 1.66
CA GLY A 387 7.10 -15.21 0.25
C GLY A 387 7.47 -16.34 -0.72
N LEU A 388 8.32 -17.29 -0.30
CA LEU A 388 8.60 -18.50 -1.09
C LEU A 388 7.38 -19.42 -1.15
N LEU A 389 6.61 -19.55 -0.06
CA LEU A 389 5.35 -20.29 -0.06
C LEU A 389 4.31 -19.63 -0.98
N VAL A 390 4.23 -18.29 -0.99
CA VAL A 390 3.44 -17.51 -1.97
C VAL A 390 3.83 -17.90 -3.41
N ALA A 391 5.12 -17.87 -3.75
CA ALA A 391 5.61 -18.23 -5.07
C ALA A 391 5.31 -19.70 -5.44
N MET A 392 5.44 -20.62 -4.49
CA MET A 392 5.10 -22.04 -4.68
C MET A 392 3.61 -22.23 -5.01
N CYS A 393 2.70 -21.54 -4.31
CA CYS A 393 1.26 -21.60 -4.61
C CYS A 393 0.94 -21.08 -6.02
N MET A 394 1.54 -19.96 -6.43
CA MET A 394 1.38 -19.42 -7.79
C MET A 394 1.85 -20.40 -8.85
N LYS A 395 3.01 -21.03 -8.65
CA LYS A 395 3.57 -22.00 -9.58
C LYS A 395 2.73 -23.30 -9.62
N LEU A 396 2.28 -23.80 -8.47
CA LEU A 396 1.47 -25.01 -8.38
C LEU A 396 0.13 -24.87 -9.08
N GLU A 397 -0.56 -23.74 -8.90
CA GLU A 397 -1.81 -23.46 -9.62
C GLU A 397 -1.57 -23.44 -11.13
N SER A 398 -0.58 -22.68 -11.58
CA SER A 398 -0.26 -22.53 -13.01
C SER A 398 0.04 -23.88 -13.67
N LEU A 399 0.78 -24.75 -12.98
CA LEU A 399 1.08 -26.10 -13.44
C LEU A 399 -0.16 -26.99 -13.43
N TYR A 400 -0.91 -26.99 -12.32
CA TYR A 400 -2.07 -27.86 -12.17
C TYR A 400 -3.05 -27.66 -13.33
N VAL A 401 -3.32 -26.41 -13.71
CA VAL A 401 -4.31 -26.07 -14.73
C VAL A 401 -4.01 -26.72 -16.09
N VAL A 402 -2.75 -26.98 -16.44
CA VAL A 402 -2.42 -27.68 -17.70
C VAL A 402 -2.45 -29.20 -17.61
N THR A 403 -2.20 -29.78 -16.44
CA THR A 403 -2.15 -31.25 -16.27
C THR A 403 -3.46 -31.96 -16.62
N ALA A 404 -3.38 -33.25 -16.94
CA ALA A 404 -4.53 -34.14 -17.13
C ALA A 404 -5.19 -34.60 -15.80
N ALA A 405 -4.77 -34.07 -14.65
CA ALA A 405 -5.29 -34.51 -13.37
C ALA A 405 -6.66 -33.85 -13.04
N PRO A 406 -7.62 -34.61 -12.48
CA PRO A 406 -8.95 -34.10 -12.13
C PRO A 406 -8.93 -33.11 -10.97
N SER A 407 -7.97 -33.22 -10.04
CA SER A 407 -7.80 -32.30 -8.91
C SER A 407 -6.33 -32.06 -8.58
N VAL A 408 -6.02 -30.92 -7.95
CA VAL A 408 -4.66 -30.57 -7.49
C VAL A 408 -4.12 -31.67 -6.57
N TRP A 409 -4.95 -32.16 -5.64
CA TRP A 409 -4.55 -33.20 -4.71
C TRP A 409 -4.27 -34.52 -5.40
N HIS A 410 -5.13 -34.92 -6.34
CA HIS A 410 -4.91 -36.15 -7.10
C HIS A 410 -3.61 -36.09 -7.90
N TRP A 411 -3.31 -34.94 -8.51
CA TRP A 411 -2.03 -34.70 -9.18
C TRP A 411 -0.83 -34.89 -8.23
N LEU A 412 -0.85 -34.24 -7.07
CA LEU A 412 0.24 -34.32 -6.09
C LEU A 412 0.41 -35.75 -5.53
N PHE A 413 -0.68 -36.47 -5.30
CA PHE A 413 -0.63 -37.86 -4.84
C PHE A 413 -0.08 -38.81 -5.89
N LEU A 414 -0.49 -38.66 -7.16
CA LEU A 414 0.05 -39.45 -8.26
C LEU A 414 1.53 -39.17 -8.48
N ASP A 415 1.94 -37.90 -8.44
CA ASP A 415 3.35 -37.52 -8.54
C ASP A 415 4.17 -38.10 -7.38
N ALA A 416 3.69 -38.03 -6.14
CA ALA A 416 4.36 -38.65 -4.99
C ALA A 416 4.49 -40.18 -5.13
N ALA A 417 3.44 -40.85 -5.61
CA ALA A 417 3.43 -42.29 -5.83
C ALA A 417 4.36 -42.74 -6.97
N SER A 418 4.63 -41.87 -7.95
CA SER A 418 5.47 -42.18 -9.11
C SER A 418 6.88 -42.66 -8.69
N ILE A 419 7.46 -42.11 -7.62
CA ILE A 419 8.77 -42.54 -7.09
C ILE A 419 8.78 -44.05 -6.77
N MET A 420 7.65 -44.62 -6.35
CA MET A 420 7.55 -46.03 -5.96
C MET A 420 7.23 -46.97 -7.13
N THR A 421 6.59 -46.48 -8.19
CA THR A 421 6.01 -47.34 -9.24
C THR A 421 6.65 -47.17 -10.63
N ARG A 422 7.15 -45.96 -10.96
CA ARG A 422 7.86 -45.65 -12.21
C ARG A 422 8.34 -44.18 -12.15
N PHE A 423 9.59 -43.88 -12.53
CA PHE A 423 9.93 -42.50 -12.90
C PHE A 423 8.95 -42.08 -14.01
N GLY A 424 8.02 -41.20 -13.66
CA GLY A 424 6.97 -40.75 -14.58
C GLY A 424 7.56 -39.88 -15.68
N ASP A 425 6.75 -39.59 -16.68
CA ASP A 425 7.12 -38.58 -17.66
C ASP A 425 7.02 -37.18 -17.02
N PRO A 426 7.94 -36.25 -17.34
CA PRO A 426 7.84 -34.87 -16.88
C PRO A 426 6.51 -34.24 -17.33
N VAL A 427 6.04 -33.22 -16.60
CA VAL A 427 4.80 -32.52 -16.95
C VAL A 427 4.92 -31.97 -18.37
N ASP A 428 4.06 -32.44 -19.27
CA ASP A 428 3.94 -31.86 -20.60
C ASP A 428 3.31 -30.47 -20.47
N TRP A 429 4.07 -29.46 -20.89
CA TRP A 429 3.74 -28.05 -20.69
C TRP A 429 2.65 -27.55 -21.64
N GLY A 430 2.38 -28.31 -22.72
CA GLY A 430 1.43 -27.94 -23.78
C GLY A 430 1.78 -26.61 -24.46
N ASP A 431 0.89 -26.15 -25.34
CA ASP A 431 1.03 -24.87 -26.07
C ASP A 431 0.45 -23.65 -25.30
N TYR A 432 0.14 -23.80 -24.02
CA TYR A 432 -0.54 -22.75 -23.23
C TYR A 432 0.41 -21.64 -22.77
N SER A 433 -0.03 -20.38 -22.92
CA SER A 433 0.66 -19.23 -22.34
C SER A 433 0.45 -19.16 -20.82
N MET A 434 1.53 -19.15 -20.03
CA MET A 434 1.44 -19.10 -18.56
C MET A 434 2.19 -17.89 -17.94
N PRO A 435 1.60 -16.69 -17.96
CA PRO A 435 2.17 -15.50 -17.33
C PRO A 435 2.48 -15.67 -15.83
N THR A 436 1.70 -16.51 -15.15
CA THR A 436 1.85 -16.85 -13.73
C THR A 436 3.15 -17.57 -13.40
N HIS A 437 3.73 -18.33 -14.33
CA HIS A 437 5.06 -18.95 -14.16
C HIS A 437 6.18 -17.90 -14.08
N PHE A 438 6.12 -16.88 -14.94
CA PHE A 438 7.11 -15.81 -14.93
C PHE A 438 6.97 -14.94 -13.67
N THR A 439 5.73 -14.58 -13.32
CA THR A 439 5.47 -13.75 -12.12
C THR A 439 5.80 -14.49 -10.82
N SER A 440 5.56 -15.81 -10.72
CA SER A 440 5.97 -16.59 -9.55
C SER A 440 7.49 -16.64 -9.39
N LEU A 441 8.22 -16.74 -10.49
CA LEU A 441 9.69 -16.70 -10.48
C LEU A 441 10.19 -15.33 -10.02
N LEU A 442 9.59 -14.25 -10.52
CA LEU A 442 9.94 -12.90 -10.10
C LEU A 442 9.72 -12.72 -8.58
N VAL A 443 8.62 -13.23 -8.03
CA VAL A 443 8.36 -13.22 -6.58
C VAL A 443 9.44 -13.98 -5.82
N ALA A 444 9.76 -15.20 -6.24
CA ALA A 444 10.82 -16.02 -5.61
C ALA A 444 12.19 -15.32 -5.64
N LEU A 445 12.54 -14.69 -6.77
CA LEU A 445 13.78 -13.94 -6.93
C LEU A 445 13.81 -12.69 -6.03
N MET A 446 12.72 -11.93 -5.95
CA MET A 446 12.63 -10.73 -5.12
C MET A 446 12.82 -11.07 -3.63
N VAL A 447 12.13 -12.09 -3.12
CA VAL A 447 12.27 -12.48 -1.70
C VAL A 447 13.65 -13.07 -1.41
N GLY A 448 14.19 -13.87 -2.33
CA GLY A 448 15.55 -14.37 -2.23
C GLY A 448 16.60 -13.26 -2.24
N ALA A 449 16.43 -12.25 -3.09
CA ALA A 449 17.31 -11.09 -3.16
C ALA A 449 17.27 -10.26 -1.87
N VAL A 450 16.10 -10.04 -1.28
CA VAL A 450 15.96 -9.31 0.00
C VAL A 450 16.59 -10.10 1.14
N TYR A 451 16.42 -11.43 1.18
CA TYR A 451 17.10 -12.28 2.15
C TYR A 451 18.62 -12.19 2.02
N LEU A 452 19.13 -12.35 0.80
CA LEU A 452 20.57 -12.26 0.51
C LEU A 452 21.12 -10.88 0.87
N TYR A 453 20.38 -9.83 0.51
CA TYR A 453 20.72 -8.46 0.87
C TYR A 453 20.81 -8.28 2.39
N GLY A 454 19.79 -8.73 3.13
CA GLY A 454 19.80 -8.71 4.59
C GLY A 454 20.97 -9.50 5.18
N ALA A 455 21.22 -10.71 4.66
CA ALA A 455 22.32 -11.57 5.10
C ALA A 455 23.69 -10.91 4.88
N ILE A 456 23.90 -10.24 3.75
CA ILE A 456 25.14 -9.50 3.47
C ILE A 456 25.24 -8.28 4.39
N ARG A 457 24.21 -7.42 4.40
CA ARG A 457 24.25 -6.16 5.17
C ARG A 457 24.38 -6.41 6.67
N ILE A 458 23.70 -7.41 7.22
CA ILE A 458 23.70 -7.68 8.66
C ILE A 458 24.83 -8.64 9.05
N GLY A 459 25.03 -9.73 8.30
CA GLY A 459 25.97 -10.78 8.68
C GLY A 459 27.42 -10.56 8.26
N LEU A 460 27.66 -9.89 7.13
CA LEU A 460 29.01 -9.67 6.58
C LEU A 460 29.53 -8.26 6.82
N THR A 461 28.67 -7.24 6.76
CA THR A 461 29.12 -5.84 6.82
C THR A 461 29.04 -5.19 8.19
N THR A 462 28.44 -5.85 9.19
CA THR A 462 28.46 -5.35 10.57
C THR A 462 29.53 -6.05 11.39
N PRO A 463 30.09 -5.39 12.41
CA PRO A 463 31.11 -6.02 13.28
C PRO A 463 30.51 -7.09 14.20
N PHE A 464 29.20 -7.36 14.13
CA PHE A 464 28.49 -8.25 15.04
C PHE A 464 28.22 -9.61 14.40
N HIS A 465 28.60 -10.69 15.07
CA HIS A 465 28.39 -12.03 14.55
C HIS A 465 26.92 -12.46 14.69
N VAL A 466 26.19 -12.53 13.57
CA VAL A 466 24.83 -13.08 13.49
C VAL A 466 24.87 -14.49 12.87
N PRO A 467 24.39 -15.54 13.56
CA PRO A 467 24.41 -16.89 13.00
C PRO A 467 23.37 -17.05 11.87
N LEU A 468 23.85 -17.25 10.63
CA LEU A 468 23.01 -17.32 9.42
C LEU A 468 22.95 -18.69 8.75
N ALA A 469 23.80 -19.64 9.14
CA ALA A 469 23.96 -20.90 8.41
C ALA A 469 22.63 -21.67 8.25
N ARG A 470 21.88 -21.86 9.34
CA ARG A 470 20.63 -22.64 9.32
C ARG A 470 19.52 -21.97 8.52
N THR A 471 19.33 -20.67 8.68
CA THR A 471 18.33 -19.90 7.93
C THR A 471 18.67 -19.90 6.44
N THR A 472 19.96 -19.80 6.09
CA THR A 472 20.40 -19.83 4.68
C THR A 472 20.20 -21.20 4.06
N VAL A 473 20.53 -22.29 4.77
CA VAL A 473 20.25 -23.65 4.30
C VAL A 473 18.75 -23.86 4.08
N ALA A 474 17.90 -23.40 5.00
CA ALA A 474 16.45 -23.49 4.84
C ALA A 474 15.93 -22.70 3.63
N VAL A 475 16.36 -21.44 3.45
CA VAL A 475 15.97 -20.63 2.29
C VAL A 475 16.43 -21.26 0.98
N LEU A 476 17.67 -21.77 0.91
CA LEU A 476 18.18 -22.47 -0.27
C LEU A 476 17.37 -23.73 -0.56
N PHE A 477 17.06 -24.52 0.47
CA PHE A 477 16.23 -25.73 0.34
C PHE A 477 14.84 -25.41 -0.21
N LEU A 478 14.16 -24.37 0.32
CA LEU A 478 12.86 -23.91 -0.20
C LEU A 478 12.99 -23.41 -1.64
N GLY A 479 14.05 -22.66 -1.97
CA GLY A 479 14.30 -22.17 -3.34
C GLY A 479 14.51 -23.32 -4.34
N ILE A 480 15.28 -24.34 -3.96
CA ILE A 480 15.48 -25.55 -4.77
C ILE A 480 14.15 -26.30 -4.92
N ALA A 481 13.40 -26.49 -3.84
CA ALA A 481 12.08 -27.13 -3.90
C ALA A 481 11.14 -26.40 -4.86
N TYR A 482 11.11 -25.06 -4.81
CA TYR A 482 10.34 -24.22 -5.73
C TYR A 482 10.75 -24.44 -7.20
N LEU A 483 12.06 -24.43 -7.50
CA LEU A 483 12.56 -24.62 -8.86
C LEU A 483 12.20 -26.00 -9.42
N LEU A 484 12.23 -27.03 -8.57
CA LEU A 484 11.97 -28.42 -8.95
C LEU A 484 10.49 -28.77 -9.14
N VAL A 485 9.55 -27.96 -8.63
CA VAL A 485 8.11 -28.17 -8.85
C VAL A 485 7.79 -28.28 -10.35
N GLY A 486 7.20 -29.41 -10.76
CA GLY A 486 6.82 -29.70 -12.15
C GLY A 486 7.96 -30.09 -13.09
N VAL A 487 9.22 -30.02 -12.64
CA VAL A 487 10.41 -30.34 -13.46
C VAL A 487 10.86 -31.79 -13.27
N VAL A 488 10.77 -32.29 -12.04
CA VAL A 488 11.18 -33.66 -11.68
C VAL A 488 9.98 -34.44 -11.18
N THR A 489 9.93 -35.73 -11.47
CA THR A 489 8.88 -36.61 -10.95
C THR A 489 9.06 -36.85 -9.46
N GLY A 490 7.97 -36.85 -8.72
CA GLY A 490 7.99 -36.98 -7.27
C GLY A 490 8.40 -35.71 -6.52
N PHE A 491 8.36 -34.55 -7.19
CA PHE A 491 8.59 -33.25 -6.56
C PHE A 491 7.63 -33.01 -5.39
N SER A 492 6.46 -33.67 -5.36
CA SER A 492 5.46 -33.57 -4.29
C SER A 492 5.99 -33.99 -2.93
N ILE A 493 6.92 -34.96 -2.86
CA ILE A 493 7.59 -35.33 -1.60
C ILE A 493 8.51 -34.20 -1.14
N LEU A 494 9.31 -33.66 -2.06
CA LEU A 494 10.19 -32.52 -1.77
C LEU A 494 9.39 -31.29 -1.33
N LEU A 495 8.25 -31.04 -1.96
CA LEU A 495 7.33 -29.97 -1.59
C LEU A 495 6.75 -30.17 -0.18
N ALA A 496 6.37 -31.40 0.19
CA ALA A 496 5.91 -31.71 1.55
C ALA A 496 7.01 -31.49 2.59
N LEU A 497 8.25 -31.91 2.30
CA LEU A 497 9.41 -31.65 3.16
C LEU A 497 9.70 -30.14 3.26
N ALA A 498 9.63 -29.40 2.15
CA ALA A 498 9.78 -27.95 2.13
C ALA A 498 8.71 -27.26 2.99
N LEU A 499 7.47 -27.73 2.95
CA LEU A 499 6.39 -27.22 3.80
C LEU A 499 6.67 -27.47 5.28
N ILE A 500 7.16 -28.65 5.66
CA ILE A 500 7.54 -28.96 7.05
C ILE A 500 8.66 -28.02 7.53
N VAL A 501 9.71 -27.86 6.72
CA VAL A 501 10.83 -26.95 7.03
C VAL A 501 10.33 -25.50 7.14
N ALA A 502 9.43 -25.09 6.24
CA ALA A 502 8.85 -23.75 6.24
C ALA A 502 8.03 -23.50 7.51
N VAL A 503 7.08 -24.38 7.84
CA VAL A 503 6.23 -24.28 9.03
C VAL A 503 7.09 -24.22 10.29
N TYR A 504 8.06 -25.13 10.41
CA TYR A 504 8.97 -25.12 11.56
C TYR A 504 9.79 -23.83 11.64
N GLY A 505 10.34 -23.34 10.52
CA GLY A 505 11.09 -22.09 10.46
C GLY A 505 10.26 -20.83 10.77
N LEU A 506 8.96 -20.84 10.46
CA LEU A 506 8.05 -19.75 10.84
C LEU A 506 7.93 -19.63 12.36
N PHE A 507 7.77 -20.74 13.08
CA PHE A 507 7.67 -20.76 14.54
C PHE A 507 9.03 -20.54 15.22
N ASP A 508 10.06 -21.31 14.82
CA ASP A 508 11.41 -21.22 15.35
C ASP A 508 12.45 -20.93 14.23
N PRO A 509 12.69 -19.64 13.92
CA PRO A 509 13.72 -19.24 12.96
C PRO A 509 15.15 -19.66 13.35
N GLY A 510 15.39 -19.96 14.63
CA GLY A 510 16.70 -20.37 15.13
C GLY A 510 16.97 -21.87 15.01
N PHE A 511 15.94 -22.66 14.67
CA PHE A 511 15.99 -24.12 14.65
C PHE A 511 16.65 -24.71 15.92
N GLY A 512 16.23 -24.27 17.11
CA GLY A 512 16.67 -24.79 18.41
C GLY A 512 17.82 -24.05 19.11
N ILE A 513 18.25 -22.87 18.63
CA ILE A 513 19.24 -22.05 19.36
C ILE A 513 18.53 -21.24 20.46
N ARG A 514 18.41 -21.82 21.65
CA ARG A 514 18.34 -21.01 22.88
C ARG A 514 19.70 -20.38 23.07
N TYR A 515 19.80 -19.05 22.96
CA TYR A 515 20.93 -18.32 23.52
C TYR A 515 21.00 -18.72 25.00
N LYS A 516 22.01 -19.49 25.39
CA LYS A 516 22.37 -19.59 26.82
C LYS A 516 22.79 -18.19 27.23
N THR A 517 21.89 -17.47 27.88
CA THR A 517 22.28 -16.33 28.71
C THR A 517 23.34 -16.85 29.66
N GLN A 518 24.58 -16.42 29.48
CA GLN A 518 25.68 -16.72 30.39
C GLN A 518 25.49 -15.86 31.65
N GLU A 519 24.40 -16.11 32.37
CA GLU A 519 24.18 -15.69 33.75
C GLU A 519 24.43 -16.92 34.62
N GLY A 520 25.44 -16.87 35.47
CA GLY A 520 25.72 -17.93 36.44
C GLY A 520 27.00 -18.74 36.19
N ARG A 521 28.17 -18.09 36.14
CA ARG A 521 29.44 -18.69 36.58
C ARG A 521 30.53 -17.66 36.87
N GLN A 522 30.19 -16.65 37.66
CA GLN A 522 31.15 -15.85 38.41
C GLN A 522 30.50 -15.50 39.75
N HIS A 523 30.36 -16.50 40.62
CA HIS A 523 30.39 -16.39 42.07
C HIS A 523 30.48 -17.83 42.60
N VAL A 524 31.32 -18.02 43.64
CA VAL A 524 31.85 -19.30 44.18
C VAL A 524 33.04 -19.82 43.34
N SER A 525 34.32 -19.66 43.73
CA SER A 525 34.95 -19.36 45.02
C SER A 525 36.17 -18.46 44.83
#